data_AF-A0A087SVB7-F1
#
_entry.id   AF-A0A087SVB7-F1
#
_cell.length_a   1.000
_cell.length_b   1.000
_cell.length_c   1.000
_cell.angle_alpha   90.00
_cell.angle_beta   90.00
_cell.angle_gamma   90.00
#
_symmetry.space_group_name_H-M   'P 1'
#
loop_
_entity.id
_entity.type
_entity.pdbx_description
1 polymer ?
#
loop_
_entity_poly.entity_id
_entity_poly.type
_entity_poly.pdbx_seq_one_letter_code
_entity_poly.pdbx_strand_id
1 'polypeptide(L)' 'MKEMVGGCCVCSDERGWTENPLVYCDGQGCNVAVHQACYGIVQVPTGPWFCRKCESQERSARVRCELCPSKDGALK' A
#
# COMPACT_ATOMS: atom_id res chain seq x y z
N MET A 1 7.41 14.98 -8.25
CA MET A 1 8.07 13.98 -7.38
C MET A 1 7.01 13.55 -6.37
N LYS A 2 6.71 12.26 -6.24
CA LYS A 2 5.61 11.76 -5.39
C LYS A 2 6.10 11.80 -3.94
N GLU A 3 5.54 12.68 -3.11
CA GLU A 3 5.83 12.71 -1.67
C GLU A 3 5.31 11.40 -1.06
N MET A 4 6.24 10.52 -0.70
CA MET A 4 5.91 9.24 -0.09
C MET A 4 5.65 9.49 1.40
N VAL A 5 4.52 8.96 1.91
CA VAL A 5 4.24 8.95 3.34
C VAL A 5 5.39 8.23 4.07
N GLY A 6 5.88 8.83 5.15
CA GLY A 6 6.90 8.22 6.01
C GLY A 6 6.30 7.01 6.74
N GLY A 7 6.58 5.81 6.26
CA GLY A 7 6.28 4.57 6.99
C GLY A 7 5.11 3.74 6.49
N CYS A 8 4.86 2.65 7.22
CA CYS A 8 3.79 1.72 6.93
C CYS A 8 2.44 2.24 7.42
N CYS A 9 1.47 2.36 6.52
CA CYS A 9 0.12 2.80 6.85
C CYS A 9 -0.74 1.76 7.60
N VAL A 10 -0.14 0.61 7.98
CA VAL A 10 -0.81 -0.47 8.74
C VAL A 10 -0.31 -0.50 10.19
N CYS A 11 1.00 -0.47 10.42
CA CYS A 11 1.59 -0.59 11.76
C CYS A 11 2.15 0.71 12.34
N SER A 12 2.15 1.80 11.55
CA SER A 12 2.70 3.11 11.94
C SER A 12 4.20 3.18 12.19
N ASP A 13 4.96 2.10 11.92
CA ASP A 13 6.43 2.17 11.94
C ASP A 13 6.96 2.81 10.64
N GLU A 14 7.85 3.78 10.81
CA GLU A 14 8.46 4.57 9.75
C GLU A 14 9.60 3.86 9.02
N ARG A 15 10.14 2.78 9.59
CA ARG A 15 11.35 2.10 9.10
C ARG A 15 11.01 0.81 8.38
N GLY A 16 11.69 0.55 7.26
CA GLY A 16 11.75 -0.78 6.67
C GLY A 16 12.95 -1.58 7.21
N TRP A 17 12.87 -2.91 7.16
CA TRP A 17 13.98 -3.81 7.51
C TRP A 17 14.35 -4.69 6.33
N THR A 18 15.57 -5.24 6.31
CA THR A 18 16.04 -6.14 5.24
C THR A 18 15.11 -7.34 5.04
N GLU A 19 14.64 -7.95 6.13
CA GLU A 19 13.75 -9.14 6.11
C GLU A 19 12.26 -8.77 5.99
N ASN A 20 11.92 -7.49 6.15
CA ASN A 20 10.55 -7.00 6.11
C ASN A 20 10.54 -5.54 5.60
N PRO A 21 10.83 -5.34 4.31
CA PRO A 21 11.01 -3.99 3.76
C PRO A 21 9.66 -3.27 3.63
N LEU A 22 9.72 -1.95 3.58
CA LEU A 22 8.61 -1.13 3.10
C LEU A 22 8.50 -1.28 1.58
N VAL A 23 7.29 -1.57 1.12
CA VAL A 23 6.92 -1.66 -0.30
C VAL A 23 5.92 -0.56 -0.61
N TYR A 24 6.18 0.19 -1.67
CA TYR A 24 5.42 1.36 -2.09
C TYR A 24 4.59 1.04 -3.33
N CYS A 25 3.34 1.48 -3.35
CA CYS A 25 2.47 1.32 -4.51
C CYS A 25 2.82 2.32 -5.62
N ASP A 26 3.08 1.79 -6.82
CA ASP A 26 3.35 2.55 -8.04
C ASP A 26 2.08 3.08 -8.72
N GLY A 27 0.90 2.77 -8.18
CA GLY A 27 -0.37 3.31 -8.67
C GLY A 27 -0.38 4.83 -8.68
N GLN A 28 -0.91 5.42 -9.75
CA GLN A 28 -1.01 6.88 -9.89
C GLN A 28 -1.89 7.46 -8.77
N GLY A 29 -1.34 8.42 -8.02
CA GLY A 29 -2.02 9.03 -6.87
C GLY A 29 -2.21 8.12 -5.65
N CYS A 30 -1.61 6.92 -5.63
CA CYS A 30 -1.70 6.00 -4.50
C CYS A 30 -0.56 6.21 -3.51
N ASN A 31 -0.86 6.46 -2.24
CA ASN A 31 0.15 6.67 -1.19
C ASN A 31 0.31 5.45 -0.27
N VAL A 32 -0.08 4.26 -0.74
CA VAL A 32 0.07 3.02 0.04
C VAL A 32 1.55 2.67 0.12
N ALA A 33 2.05 2.69 1.35
CA ALA A 33 3.34 2.16 1.76
C ALA A 33 3.11 1.17 2.89
N VAL A 34 3.59 -0.06 2.75
CA VAL A 34 3.33 -1.15 3.68
C VAL A 34 4.55 -2.02 3.85
N HIS A 35 4.77 -2.57 5.05
CA HIS A 35 5.70 -3.67 5.16
C HIS A 35 5.22 -4.88 4.39
N GLN A 36 6.16 -5.67 3.87
CA GLN A 36 5.90 -6.96 3.23
C GLN A 36 4.94 -7.81 4.09
N ALA A 37 5.26 -7.99 5.37
CA ALA A 37 4.47 -8.78 6.31
C ALA A 37 3.11 -8.12 6.63
N CYS A 38 3.05 -6.80 6.79
CA CYS A 38 1.81 -6.09 7.13
C CYS A 38 0.74 -6.18 6.05
N TYR A 39 1.14 -6.39 4.79
CA TYR A 39 0.21 -6.54 3.66
C TYR A 39 0.18 -7.96 3.08
N GLY A 40 0.97 -8.89 3.61
CA GLY A 40 1.04 -10.27 3.12
C GLY A 40 1.58 -10.38 1.70
N ILE A 41 2.60 -9.60 1.35
CA ILE A 41 3.30 -9.69 0.08
C ILE A 41 4.21 -10.93 0.12
N VAL A 42 3.94 -11.92 -0.75
CA VAL A 42 4.66 -13.21 -0.71
C VAL A 42 6.14 -13.05 -1.07
N GLN A 43 6.44 -12.26 -2.09
CA GLN A 43 7.80 -11.96 -2.53
C GLN A 43 7.93 -10.48 -2.85
N VAL A 44 9.01 -9.86 -2.38
CA VAL A 44 9.31 -8.46 -2.68
C VAL A 44 9.51 -8.30 -4.20
N PRO A 45 8.77 -7.38 -4.84
CA PRO A 45 8.82 -7.21 -6.28
C PRO A 45 10.14 -6.57 -6.71
N THR A 46 10.70 -7.04 -7.83
CA THR A 46 11.89 -6.45 -8.46
C THR A 46 11.55 -5.31 -9.42
N GLY A 47 10.26 -5.06 -9.65
CA GLY A 47 9.72 -4.03 -10.52
C GLY A 47 8.49 -3.37 -9.88
N PRO A 48 7.60 -2.76 -10.69
CA PRO A 48 6.44 -2.04 -10.18
C PRO A 48 5.55 -2.93 -9.32
N TRP A 49 5.02 -2.35 -8.25
CA TRP A 49 4.09 -3.02 -7.36
C TRP A 49 2.81 -2.22 -7.20
N PHE A 50 1.68 -2.92 -7.21
CA PHE A 50 0.37 -2.31 -7.06
C PHE A 50 -0.36 -2.97 -5.89
N CYS A 51 -0.90 -2.15 -4.98
CA CYS A 51 -1.80 -2.66 -3.96
C CYS A 51 -3.10 -3.16 -4.62
N ARG A 52 -3.89 -3.98 -3.90
CA ARG A 52 -5.12 -4.57 -4.44
C ARG A 52 -6.12 -3.54 -4.96
N LYS A 53 -6.17 -2.36 -4.34
CA LYS A 53 -6.99 -1.24 -4.82
C LYS A 53 -6.58 -0.76 -6.21
N CYS A 54 -5.28 -0.68 -6.49
CA CYS A 54 -4.75 -0.21 -7.78
C CYS A 54 -4.72 -1.30 -8.85
N GLU A 55 -4.65 -2.58 -8.47
CA GLU A 55 -4.80 -3.70 -9.41
C GLU A 55 -6.25 -3.93 -9.84
N SER A 56 -7.22 -3.51 -9.02
CA SER A 56 -8.63 -3.69 -9.32
C SER A 56 -9.04 -2.93 -10.59
N GLN A 57 -9.81 -3.60 -11.46
CA GLN A 57 -10.41 -2.98 -12.65
C GLN A 57 -11.66 -2.14 -12.30
N GLU A 58 -12.14 -2.21 -11.05
CA GLU A 58 -13.25 -1.38 -10.60
C GLU A 58 -12.83 0.09 -10.53
N ARG A 59 -13.80 0.99 -10.75
CA ARG A 59 -13.55 2.43 -10.56
C ARG A 59 -13.09 2.67 -9.13
N SER A 60 -11.97 3.38 -8.94
CA SER A 60 -11.39 3.67 -7.61
C SER A 60 -12.38 4.27 -6.60
N ALA A 61 -13.43 4.95 -7.06
CA ALA A 61 -14.50 5.49 -6.22
C ALA A 61 -15.40 4.42 -5.55
N ARG A 62 -15.39 3.18 -6.05
CA ARG A 62 -16.17 2.05 -5.50
C ARG A 62 -15.37 1.21 -4.51
N VAL A 63 -14.04 1.20 -4.63
CA VAL A 63 -13.17 0.46 -3.72
C VAL A 63 -12.95 1.30 -2.46
N ARG A 64 -13.67 0.96 -1.39
CA ARG A 64 -13.69 1.69 -0.12
C ARG A 64 -13.71 0.74 1.07
N CYS A 65 -13.24 1.20 2.22
CA CYS A 65 -13.41 0.47 3.47
C CYS A 65 -14.90 0.45 3.86
N GLU A 66 -15.43 -0.70 4.26
CA GLU A 66 -16.80 -0.82 4.77
C GLU A 66 -16.90 -0.56 6.28
N LEU A 67 -15.75 -0.46 6.96
CA LEU A 67 -15.64 -0.35 8.41
C LEU A 67 -15.37 1.08 8.87
N CYS A 68 -14.96 1.99 7.97
CA CYS A 68 -14.67 3.37 8.30
C CYS A 68 -14.89 4.28 7.08
N PRO A 69 -15.01 5.61 7.27
CA PRO A 69 -15.23 6.55 6.17
C PRO A 69 -13.95 6.92 5.39
N SER A 70 -12.78 6.40 5.77
CA SER A 70 -11.51 6.74 5.10
C SER A 70 -11.48 6.19 3.66
N LYS A 71 -10.99 7.02 2.74
CA LYS A 71 -10.84 6.66 1.31
C LYS A 71 -9.45 6.12 0.97
N ASP A 72 -8.52 6.26 1.90
CA ASP A 72 -7.12 5.93 1.77
C ASP A 72 -6.74 4.74 2.66
N GLY A 73 -5.50 4.27 2.51
CA GLY A 73 -4.95 3.14 3.25
C GLY A 73 -4.85 1.86 2.44
N ALA A 74 -4.28 0.85 3.08
CA ALA A 74 -4.04 -0.45 2.50
C ALA A 74 -5.31 -1.32 2.58
N LEU A 75 -6.03 -1.46 1.46
CA LEU A 75 -7.26 -2.27 1.37
C LEU A 75 -6.97 -3.67 0.86
N LYS A 76 -7.88 -4.60 1.15
CA LYS A 76 -7.92 -5.97 0.61
C LYS A 76 -9.30 -6.33 0.13
#